data_AF-A0A3C0AIV9-F1
#
_entry.id   AF-A0A3C0AIV9-F1
#
_cell.length_a   1.000
_cell.length_b   1.000
_cell.length_c   1.000
_cell.angle_alpha   90.00
_cell.angle_beta   90.00
_cell.angle_gamma   90.00
#
_symmetry.space_group_name_H-M   'P 1'
#
loop_
_entity.id
_entity.type
_entity.pdbx_description
1 polymer ?
#
loop_
_entity_poly.entity_id
_entity_poly.type
_entity_poly.pdbx_seq_one_letter_code
_entity_poly.pdbx_strand_id
1 'polypeptide(L)'
;MQSLTRRMALKLFAAGTTFLGFKKPGVLQADEKTVAGSVAGRWKKTHDRVWLGEEFWANPMEDWRIKEGAAECLSTGGSRNIQLVTHQLTNPEAPFRMSVHVSQHEVKQQDGGVGFRVGVKSDINEYRSNCFAKGGIKAGVVAGEMVLGNKQQKLTQPADMKNCVLTLIGKPEGEKYSLTLIVSSPESDKPLGTLTQTFPPQALLGNVAVVS
;
A
#
# COMPACT_ATOMS: atom_id res chain seq x y z
N MET A 1 13.39 -73.29 -6.76
CA MET A 1 13.11 -71.90 -7.15
C MET A 1 12.88 -71.09 -5.88
N GLN A 2 13.86 -70.29 -5.44
CA GLN A 2 13.73 -69.42 -4.27
C GLN A 2 13.11 -68.09 -4.71
N SER A 3 12.09 -67.63 -3.98
CA SER A 3 11.36 -66.40 -4.29
C SER A 3 12.15 -65.17 -3.85
N LEU A 4 12.23 -64.17 -4.73
CA LEU A 4 12.82 -62.87 -4.44
C LEU A 4 12.01 -62.18 -3.34
N THR A 5 12.66 -61.89 -2.21
CA THR A 5 12.03 -61.15 -1.11
C THR A 5 12.07 -59.64 -1.36
N ARG A 6 11.04 -58.93 -0.88
CA ARG A 6 10.84 -57.46 -1.00
C ARG A 6 12.06 -56.60 -0.66
N ARG A 7 13.00 -57.13 0.14
CA ARG A 7 14.23 -56.43 0.57
C ARG A 7 15.33 -56.41 -0.49
N MET A 8 15.33 -57.33 -1.46
CA MET A 8 16.26 -57.31 -2.61
C MET A 8 15.79 -56.37 -3.71
N ALA A 9 14.47 -56.22 -3.92
CA ALA A 9 13.91 -55.28 -4.90
C ALA A 9 14.27 -53.81 -4.58
N LEU A 10 14.37 -53.46 -3.30
CA LEU A 10 14.67 -52.08 -2.87
C LEU A 10 16.15 -51.68 -3.06
N LYS A 11 17.06 -52.64 -3.21
CA LYS A 11 18.49 -52.37 -3.47
C LYS A 11 18.82 -52.24 -4.96
N LEU A 12 17.94 -52.70 -5.84
CA LEU A 12 18.14 -52.64 -7.29
C LEU A 12 17.69 -51.33 -7.94
N PHE A 13 16.99 -50.45 -7.22
CA PHE A 13 16.61 -49.12 -7.72
C PHE A 13 17.70 -48.04 -7.55
N ALA A 14 18.85 -48.37 -6.94
CA ALA A 14 19.95 -47.43 -6.71
C ALA A 14 20.99 -47.40 -7.85
N ALA A 15 20.77 -48.09 -8.97
CA ALA A 15 21.71 -48.12 -10.09
C ALA A 15 20.99 -47.98 -11.43
N GLY A 16 20.91 -46.75 -11.95
CA GLY A 16 20.57 -46.52 -13.35
C GLY A 16 19.80 -45.22 -13.59
N THR A 17 20.53 -44.12 -13.74
CA THR A 17 20.43 -43.14 -14.86
C THR A 17 21.31 -41.94 -14.54
N THR A 18 22.59 -42.03 -14.86
CA THR A 18 23.43 -40.86 -15.13
C THR A 18 23.12 -40.36 -16.55
N PHE A 19 23.12 -39.04 -16.72
CA PHE A 19 22.92 -38.25 -17.95
C PHE A 19 21.47 -37.89 -18.34
N LEU A 20 20.93 -36.84 -17.71
CA LEU A 20 20.09 -35.85 -18.38
C LEU A 20 20.26 -34.47 -17.70
N GLY A 21 20.91 -33.56 -18.42
CA GLY A 21 20.80 -32.09 -18.35
C GLY A 21 20.79 -31.38 -16.99
N PHE A 22 21.84 -30.62 -16.70
CA PHE A 22 21.77 -29.49 -15.77
C PHE A 22 20.79 -28.43 -16.28
N LYS A 23 19.51 -28.54 -15.91
CA LYS A 23 18.63 -27.37 -15.85
C LYS A 23 18.99 -26.60 -14.58
N LYS A 24 19.40 -25.34 -14.73
CA LYS A 24 19.51 -24.39 -13.62
C LYS A 24 18.24 -24.51 -12.75
N PRO A 25 18.34 -24.49 -11.41
CA PRO A 25 17.16 -24.39 -10.58
C PRO A 25 16.45 -23.10 -11.00
N GLY A 26 15.31 -23.26 -11.67
CA GLY A 26 14.41 -22.16 -11.92
C GLY A 26 14.01 -21.63 -10.56
N VAL A 27 14.32 -20.35 -10.31
CA VAL A 27 13.68 -19.62 -9.23
C VAL A 27 12.18 -19.78 -9.49
N LEU A 28 11.53 -20.59 -8.66
CA LEU A 28 10.08 -20.58 -8.57
C LEU A 28 9.76 -19.19 -8.02
N GLN A 29 9.53 -18.24 -8.91
CA GLN A 29 8.75 -17.06 -8.58
C GLN A 29 7.42 -17.60 -8.11
N ALA A 30 7.18 -17.53 -6.80
CA ALA A 30 5.83 -17.61 -6.30
C ALA A 30 5.06 -16.53 -7.04
N ASP A 31 4.11 -16.93 -7.89
CA ASP A 31 3.07 -16.03 -8.34
C ASP A 31 2.44 -15.47 -7.07
N GLU A 32 2.76 -14.21 -6.75
CA GLU A 32 2.02 -13.45 -5.77
C GLU A 32 0.60 -13.37 -6.30
N LYS A 33 -0.24 -14.33 -5.88
CA LYS A 33 -1.67 -14.34 -6.12
C LYS A 33 -2.15 -12.95 -5.74
N THR A 34 -2.46 -12.15 -6.75
CA THR A 34 -3.02 -10.82 -6.54
C THR A 34 -4.43 -11.04 -6.03
N VAL A 35 -4.59 -11.10 -4.71
CA VAL A 35 -5.91 -11.04 -4.10
C VAL A 35 -6.47 -9.69 -4.50
N ALA A 36 -7.58 -9.69 -5.24
CA ALA A 36 -8.28 -8.45 -5.56
C ALA A 36 -8.58 -7.74 -4.23
N GLY A 37 -7.96 -6.59 -4.01
CA GLY A 37 -8.15 -5.83 -2.78
C GLY A 37 -9.61 -5.43 -2.62
N SER A 38 -10.12 -5.47 -1.39
CA SER A 38 -11.42 -4.87 -1.08
C SER A 38 -11.34 -3.36 -1.32
N VAL A 39 -12.30 -2.82 -2.07
CA VAL A 39 -12.45 -1.36 -2.20
C VAL A 39 -13.07 -0.85 -0.91
N ALA A 40 -12.37 0.05 -0.20
CA ALA A 40 -12.91 0.72 0.97
C ALA A 40 -13.91 1.81 0.54
N GLY A 41 -15.06 1.88 1.22
CA GLY A 41 -16.08 2.87 0.92
C GLY A 41 -16.97 2.53 -0.28
N ARG A 42 -18.12 3.20 -0.33
CA ARG A 42 -19.14 3.05 -1.40
C ARG A 42 -19.50 4.38 -2.03
N TRP A 43 -18.53 5.28 -2.17
CA TRP A 43 -18.76 6.66 -2.64
C TRP A 43 -19.46 6.70 -4.01
N LYS A 44 -19.07 5.85 -4.97
CA LYS A 44 -19.74 5.71 -6.28
C LYS A 44 -21.23 5.32 -6.22
N LYS A 45 -21.67 4.75 -5.10
CA LYS A 45 -23.07 4.33 -4.86
C LYS A 45 -23.76 5.17 -3.78
N THR A 46 -23.15 6.29 -3.41
CA THR A 46 -23.65 7.19 -2.37
C THR A 46 -23.92 8.55 -3.00
N HIS A 47 -25.06 9.16 -2.67
CA HIS A 47 -25.38 10.52 -3.11
C HIS A 47 -24.36 11.54 -2.57
N ASP A 48 -24.24 12.67 -3.27
CA ASP A 48 -23.47 13.81 -2.79
C ASP A 48 -23.91 14.22 -1.38
N ARG A 49 -22.96 14.28 -0.44
CA ARG A 49 -23.21 14.62 0.97
C ARG A 49 -21.92 14.94 1.72
N VAL A 50 -21.99 15.60 2.86
CA VAL A 50 -20.82 15.96 3.69
C VAL A 50 -20.19 14.80 4.46
N TRP A 51 -20.91 13.68 4.64
CA TRP A 51 -20.42 12.55 5.43
C TRP A 51 -19.87 11.41 4.55
N LEU A 52 -18.61 11.04 4.74
CA LEU A 52 -17.93 10.04 3.89
C LEU A 52 -18.38 8.60 4.14
N GLY A 53 -19.01 8.31 5.28
CA GLY A 53 -19.50 6.99 5.67
C GLY A 53 -18.87 6.46 6.96
N GLU A 54 -19.44 5.38 7.49
CA GLU A 54 -19.11 4.80 8.80
C GLU A 54 -17.70 4.19 8.89
N GLU A 55 -17.12 3.83 7.74
CA GLU A 55 -15.78 3.26 7.63
C GLU A 55 -14.67 4.31 7.82
N PHE A 56 -15.04 5.59 7.83
CA PHE A 56 -14.10 6.70 7.74
C PHE A 56 -14.25 7.70 8.89
N TRP A 57 -13.12 8.21 9.34
CA TRP A 57 -13.05 9.42 10.16
C TRP A 57 -12.28 10.51 9.42
N ALA A 58 -12.96 11.58 9.03
CA ALA A 58 -12.39 12.70 8.30
C ALA A 58 -11.90 13.81 9.27
N ASN A 59 -10.75 14.40 8.97
CA ASN A 59 -10.08 15.37 9.83
C ASN A 59 -9.69 16.64 9.06
N PRO A 60 -10.27 17.81 9.40
CA PRO A 60 -11.57 17.95 10.09
C PRO A 60 -12.70 17.46 9.17
N MET A 61 -13.87 17.11 9.71
CA MET A 61 -14.96 16.53 8.89
C MET A 61 -15.53 17.52 7.89
N GLU A 62 -15.53 18.80 8.24
CA GLU A 62 -16.04 19.92 7.46
C GLU A 62 -15.27 20.17 6.17
N ASP A 63 -14.03 19.69 6.09
CA ASP A 63 -13.18 19.85 4.91
C ASP A 63 -13.47 18.78 3.84
N TRP A 64 -14.35 17.81 4.11
CA TRP A 64 -14.59 16.69 3.19
C TRP A 64 -16.06 16.55 2.82
N ARG A 65 -16.30 16.08 1.58
CA ARG A 65 -17.61 15.63 1.13
C ARG A 65 -17.49 14.47 0.15
N ILE A 66 -18.59 13.75 -0.04
CA ILE A 66 -18.79 12.92 -1.23
C ILE A 66 -19.32 13.85 -2.32
N LYS A 67 -18.64 13.85 -3.47
CA LYS A 67 -19.05 14.56 -4.68
C LYS A 67 -18.74 13.69 -5.90
N GLU A 68 -19.72 13.48 -6.76
CA GLU A 68 -19.55 12.75 -8.03
C GLU A 68 -18.92 11.36 -7.86
N GLY A 69 -19.25 10.68 -6.75
CA GLY A 69 -18.77 9.34 -6.46
C GLY A 69 -17.35 9.25 -5.88
N ALA A 70 -16.73 10.37 -5.49
CA ALA A 70 -15.43 10.44 -4.84
C ALA A 70 -15.48 11.21 -3.51
N ALA A 71 -14.49 11.00 -2.63
CA ALA A 71 -14.25 11.90 -1.51
C ALA A 71 -13.43 13.09 -1.99
N GLU A 72 -13.97 14.29 -1.79
CA GLU A 72 -13.39 15.55 -2.20
C GLU A 72 -12.97 16.35 -0.95
N CYS A 73 -11.72 16.82 -0.94
CA CYS A 73 -11.23 17.79 0.03
C CYS A 73 -11.50 19.21 -0.48
N LEU A 74 -12.18 20.03 0.32
CA LEU A 74 -12.54 21.41 -0.01
C LEU A 74 -11.48 22.43 0.43
N SER A 75 -10.54 22.00 1.27
CA SER A 75 -9.56 22.83 1.95
C SER A 75 -8.19 22.74 1.30
N THR A 76 -7.47 23.86 1.26
CA THR A 76 -6.04 23.91 0.90
C THR A 76 -5.14 23.77 2.13
N GLY A 77 -5.71 23.54 3.31
CA GLY A 77 -4.94 23.34 4.53
C GLY A 77 -4.17 22.02 4.49
N GLY A 78 -2.90 22.02 4.90
CA GLY A 78 -2.11 20.80 4.90
C GLY A 78 -2.63 19.73 5.88
N SER A 79 -2.32 18.46 5.56
CA SER A 79 -2.58 17.29 6.41
C SER A 79 -4.06 17.02 6.68
N ARG A 80 -4.94 17.36 5.74
CA ARG A 80 -6.34 16.90 5.81
C ARG A 80 -6.33 15.42 5.56
N ASN A 81 -7.02 14.65 6.38
CA ASN A 81 -6.90 13.20 6.28
C ASN A 81 -8.22 12.49 6.51
N ILE A 82 -8.32 11.32 5.88
CA ILE A 82 -9.39 10.36 6.09
C ILE A 82 -8.75 9.10 6.67
N GLN A 83 -9.02 8.83 7.94
CA GLN A 83 -8.62 7.60 8.62
C GLN A 83 -9.60 6.48 8.25
N LEU A 84 -9.08 5.30 7.87
CA LEU A 84 -9.90 4.11 7.65
C LEU A 84 -10.06 3.36 8.97
N VAL A 85 -11.17 3.56 9.67
CA VAL A 85 -11.35 3.09 11.06
C VAL A 85 -11.71 1.61 11.17
N THR A 86 -11.96 0.94 10.04
CA THR A 86 -12.20 -0.50 9.96
C THR A 86 -10.92 -1.32 9.76
N HIS A 87 -9.77 -0.65 9.55
CA HIS A 87 -8.50 -1.30 9.27
C HIS A 87 -7.36 -0.71 10.10
N GLN A 88 -6.47 -1.58 10.54
CA GLN A 88 -5.27 -1.19 11.28
C GLN A 88 -4.11 -2.12 10.91
N LEU A 89 -2.89 -1.59 10.86
CA LEU A 89 -1.69 -2.40 10.77
C LEU A 89 -1.34 -2.88 12.19
N THR A 90 -1.55 -4.17 12.44
CA THR A 90 -1.36 -4.80 13.75
C THR A 90 -0.30 -5.90 13.76
N ASN A 91 0.06 -6.43 12.58
CA ASN A 91 1.08 -7.45 12.43
C ASN A 91 2.19 -6.92 11.51
N PRO A 92 3.38 -6.59 12.05
CA PRO A 92 4.48 -6.04 11.26
C PRO A 92 5.30 -7.16 10.56
N GLU A 93 4.90 -8.43 10.69
CA GLU A 93 5.47 -9.57 9.97
C GLU A 93 4.63 -9.95 8.73
N ALA A 94 3.47 -9.33 8.55
CA ALA A 94 2.61 -9.56 7.39
C ALA A 94 2.82 -8.46 6.33
N PRO A 95 2.85 -8.81 5.03
CA PRO A 95 2.85 -7.80 3.98
C PRO A 95 1.49 -7.11 3.87
N PHE A 96 1.47 -5.89 3.34
CA PHE A 96 0.23 -5.20 2.96
C PHE A 96 0.38 -4.49 1.62
N ARG A 97 -0.76 -4.23 0.98
CA ARG A 97 -0.86 -3.37 -0.20
C ARG A 97 -2.10 -2.50 -0.08
N MET A 98 -1.95 -1.21 -0.33
CA MET A 98 -3.08 -0.30 -0.48
C MET A 98 -2.85 0.65 -1.64
N SER A 99 -3.95 1.13 -2.23
CA SER A 99 -3.90 2.05 -3.35
C SER A 99 -5.06 3.03 -3.30
N VAL A 100 -4.84 4.24 -3.83
CA VAL A 100 -5.87 5.28 -3.97
C VAL A 100 -5.78 5.89 -5.36
N HIS A 101 -6.95 6.11 -5.97
CA HIS A 101 -7.09 6.89 -7.18
C HIS A 101 -7.29 8.35 -6.78
N VAL A 102 -6.50 9.25 -7.35
CA VAL A 102 -6.48 10.66 -6.98
C VAL A 102 -6.64 11.51 -8.23
N SER A 103 -7.39 12.59 -8.08
CA SER A 103 -7.61 13.58 -9.11
C SER A 103 -7.59 14.96 -8.47
N GLN A 104 -6.69 15.82 -8.92
CA GLN A 104 -6.69 17.24 -8.59
C GLN A 104 -7.82 17.92 -9.36
N HIS A 105 -8.91 18.22 -8.65
CA HIS A 105 -10.11 18.82 -9.23
C HIS A 105 -9.90 20.30 -9.60
N GLU A 106 -9.18 21.04 -8.76
CA GLU A 106 -8.91 22.47 -8.93
C GLU A 106 -7.43 22.75 -8.61
N VAL A 107 -6.83 23.71 -9.30
CA VAL A 107 -5.47 24.20 -9.01
C VAL A 107 -5.55 25.52 -8.25
N LYS A 108 -5.11 25.54 -6.99
CA LYS A 108 -4.97 26.70 -6.11
C LYS A 108 -3.49 26.95 -5.77
N GLN A 109 -3.22 27.93 -4.90
CA GLN A 109 -1.85 28.43 -4.65
C GLN A 109 -0.95 27.47 -3.85
N GLN A 110 -1.52 26.72 -2.89
CA GLN A 110 -0.79 25.74 -2.08
C GLN A 110 -1.35 24.35 -2.35
N ASP A 111 -0.84 23.75 -3.41
CA ASP A 111 -1.43 22.56 -4.02
C ASP A 111 -0.44 21.39 -4.11
N GLY A 112 -0.99 20.20 -4.33
CA GLY A 112 -0.24 19.05 -4.82
C GLY A 112 0.33 18.13 -3.75
N GLY A 113 -0.24 18.14 -2.54
CA GLY A 113 -0.04 17.11 -1.53
C GLY A 113 -1.10 16.02 -1.65
N VAL A 114 -0.70 14.77 -1.88
CA VAL A 114 -1.60 13.63 -1.74
C VAL A 114 -0.83 12.36 -1.39
N GLY A 115 -1.38 11.53 -0.52
CA GLY A 115 -0.76 10.25 -0.20
C GLY A 115 -1.37 9.54 0.98
N PHE A 116 -0.52 8.83 1.70
CA PHE A 116 -0.86 8.02 2.85
C PHE A 116 -0.15 8.49 4.12
N ARG A 117 -0.78 8.19 5.24
CA ARG A 117 -0.12 8.02 6.54
C ARG A 117 -0.28 6.57 6.98
N VAL A 118 0.81 5.95 7.43
CA VAL A 118 0.79 4.60 8.00
C VAL A 118 1.43 4.59 9.38
N GLY A 119 0.98 3.69 10.26
CA GLY A 119 1.47 3.63 11.64
C GLY A 119 1.07 4.85 12.46
N VAL A 120 -0.12 5.40 12.21
CA VAL A 120 -0.64 6.52 13.01
C VAL A 120 -1.05 5.97 14.37
N LYS A 121 -0.38 6.47 15.41
CA LYS A 121 -0.54 6.00 16.79
C LYS A 121 -0.52 7.16 17.77
N SER A 122 -1.50 7.16 18.67
CA SER A 122 -1.59 8.03 19.85
C SER A 122 -0.93 7.37 21.07
N ASP A 123 -0.77 8.11 22.16
CA ASP A 123 -0.22 7.57 23.42
C ASP A 123 -1.10 6.46 24.02
N ILE A 124 -2.41 6.55 23.83
CA ILE A 124 -3.39 5.55 24.27
C ILE A 124 -3.35 4.30 23.36
N ASN A 125 -2.89 4.44 22.12
CA ASN A 125 -2.78 3.37 21.13
C ASN A 125 -4.08 2.58 20.90
N GLU A 126 -5.20 3.29 20.79
CA GLU A 126 -6.51 2.75 20.41
C GLU A 126 -6.95 3.40 19.09
N TYR A 127 -7.61 2.65 18.21
CA TYR A 127 -7.82 3.08 16.82
C TYR A 127 -8.64 4.37 16.67
N ARG A 128 -9.58 4.66 17.57
CA ARG A 128 -10.34 5.92 17.58
C ARG A 128 -9.46 7.07 18.09
N SER A 129 -8.71 6.84 19.17
CA SER A 129 -7.75 7.82 19.69
C SER A 129 -6.66 8.17 18.67
N ASN A 130 -6.21 7.17 17.90
CA ASN A 130 -5.21 7.34 16.85
C ASN A 130 -5.67 8.32 15.75
N CYS A 131 -6.98 8.52 15.56
CA CYS A 131 -7.50 9.46 14.58
C CYS A 131 -7.10 10.93 14.86
N PHE A 132 -6.66 11.24 16.08
CA PHE A 132 -6.23 12.58 16.50
C PHE A 132 -4.70 12.74 16.55
N ALA A 133 -3.93 11.67 16.29
CA ALA A 133 -2.48 11.71 16.33
C ALA A 133 -1.88 12.34 15.07
N LYS A 134 -0.79 13.10 15.24
CA LYS A 134 -0.08 13.81 14.14
C LYS A 134 1.04 12.99 13.49
N GLY A 135 1.35 11.82 14.05
CA GLY A 135 2.47 10.95 13.69
C GLY A 135 2.24 10.12 12.42
N GLY A 136 2.92 8.97 12.36
CA GLY A 136 2.88 8.05 11.22
C GLY A 136 3.83 8.44 10.08
N ILE A 137 4.20 7.46 9.28
CA ILE A 137 5.10 7.61 8.14
C ILE A 137 4.32 8.24 6.98
N LYS A 138 4.87 9.32 6.42
CA LYS A 138 4.35 9.97 5.20
C LYS A 138 4.73 9.15 3.98
N ALA A 139 3.80 8.91 3.07
CA ALA A 139 4.08 8.27 1.78
C ALA A 139 3.18 8.85 0.69
N GLY A 140 3.69 9.73 -0.17
CA GLY A 140 2.85 10.41 -1.16
C GLY A 140 3.62 11.25 -2.17
N VAL A 141 2.90 12.11 -2.87
CA VAL A 141 3.45 13.16 -3.73
C VAL A 141 3.19 14.49 -3.05
N VAL A 142 4.20 15.35 -2.98
CA VAL A 142 4.10 16.71 -2.46
C VAL A 142 4.85 17.62 -3.43
N ALA A 143 4.16 18.64 -3.97
CA ALA A 143 4.74 19.59 -4.92
C ALA A 143 5.45 18.90 -6.12
N GLY A 144 4.90 17.78 -6.60
CA GLY A 144 5.44 17.01 -7.72
C GLY A 144 6.61 16.07 -7.37
N GLU A 145 7.01 16.00 -6.10
CA GLU A 145 8.06 15.08 -5.63
C GLU A 145 7.47 13.94 -4.81
N MET A 146 7.99 12.73 -5.00
CA MET A 146 7.67 11.59 -4.16
C MET A 146 8.31 11.77 -2.79
N VAL A 147 7.53 11.57 -1.73
CA VAL A 147 7.97 11.61 -0.34
C VAL A 147 7.66 10.28 0.31
N LEU A 148 8.66 9.65 0.94
CA LEU A 148 8.48 8.48 1.79
C LEU A 148 9.32 8.68 3.05
N GLY A 149 8.68 8.84 4.21
CA GLY A 149 9.37 9.18 5.45
C GLY A 149 10.18 10.48 5.32
N ASN A 150 11.50 10.36 5.40
CA ASN A 150 12.45 11.46 5.22
C ASN A 150 13.14 11.47 3.84
N LYS A 151 12.85 10.48 2.98
CA LYS A 151 13.39 10.40 1.64
C LYS A 151 12.47 11.10 0.65
N GLN A 152 13.09 11.83 -0.28
CA GLN A 152 12.40 12.52 -1.37
C GLN A 152 13.04 12.13 -2.70
N GLN A 153 12.22 12.08 -3.76
CA GLN A 153 12.68 11.75 -5.10
C GLN A 153 11.76 12.41 -6.14
N LYS A 154 12.35 13.01 -7.17
CA LYS A 154 11.57 13.51 -8.30
C LYS A 154 10.91 12.36 -9.05
N LEU A 155 9.72 12.61 -9.58
CA LEU A 155 9.11 11.70 -10.55
C LEU A 155 9.96 11.62 -11.82
N THR A 156 9.95 10.47 -12.48
CA THR A 156 10.68 10.28 -13.75
C THR A 156 10.02 11.04 -14.90
N GLN A 157 8.72 11.29 -14.78
CA GLN A 157 7.92 12.11 -15.69
C GLN A 157 6.96 12.96 -14.86
N PRO A 158 6.56 14.17 -15.32
CA PRO A 158 5.53 14.94 -14.64
C PRO A 158 4.26 14.11 -14.48
N ALA A 159 3.76 13.99 -13.24
CA ALA A 159 2.47 13.34 -13.02
C ALA A 159 1.35 14.27 -13.46
N ASP A 160 0.46 13.77 -14.31
CA ASP A 160 -0.86 14.38 -14.44
C ASP A 160 -1.65 14.08 -13.16
N MET A 161 -1.64 15.04 -12.24
CA MET A 161 -2.35 14.92 -10.98
C MET A 161 -3.87 14.88 -11.14
N LYS A 162 -4.41 15.12 -12.35
CA LYS A 162 -5.84 14.93 -12.64
C LYS A 162 -6.23 13.46 -12.72
N ASN A 163 -5.27 12.54 -12.94
CA ASN A 163 -5.57 11.12 -12.99
C ASN A 163 -4.34 10.29 -12.61
N CYS A 164 -4.15 10.08 -11.31
CA CYS A 164 -3.02 9.33 -10.78
C CYS A 164 -3.46 8.23 -9.82
N VAL A 165 -2.68 7.16 -9.75
CA VAL A 165 -2.83 6.10 -8.76
C VAL A 165 -1.57 6.06 -7.90
N LEU A 166 -1.76 6.20 -6.59
CA LEU A 166 -0.72 5.95 -5.61
C LEU A 166 -0.91 4.55 -5.06
N THR A 167 0.13 3.73 -5.10
CA THR A 167 0.17 2.41 -4.48
C THR A 167 1.26 2.37 -3.42
N LEU A 168 0.93 1.95 -2.21
CA LEU A 168 1.90 1.66 -1.15
C LEU A 168 1.94 0.16 -0.88
N ILE A 169 3.13 -0.42 -0.99
CA ILE A 169 3.39 -1.82 -0.69
C ILE A 169 4.30 -1.89 0.53
N GLY A 170 3.90 -2.68 1.51
CA GLY A 170 4.69 -3.00 2.69
C GLY A 170 5.09 -4.46 2.71
N LYS A 171 6.37 -4.76 2.95
CA LYS A 171 6.87 -6.13 3.12
C LYS A 171 7.91 -6.19 4.24
N PRO A 172 7.89 -7.23 5.10
CA PRO A 172 9.00 -7.50 6.02
C PRO A 172 10.31 -7.68 5.25
N GLU A 173 11.42 -7.15 5.80
CA GLU A 173 12.75 -7.22 5.21
C GLU A 173 13.78 -7.44 6.32
N GLY A 174 13.95 -8.70 6.74
CA GLY A 174 14.79 -9.06 7.89
C GLY A 174 14.28 -8.43 9.18
N GLU A 175 15.15 -7.69 9.88
CA GLU A 175 14.80 -6.94 11.11
C GLU A 175 14.10 -5.60 10.83
N LYS A 176 13.90 -5.26 9.55
CA LYS A 176 13.26 -4.02 9.11
C LYS A 176 11.97 -4.32 8.36
N TYR A 177 11.26 -3.26 8.02
CA TYR A 177 10.07 -3.31 7.18
C TYR A 177 10.22 -2.36 6.00
N SER A 178 10.11 -2.88 4.79
CA SER A 178 10.25 -2.14 3.55
C SER A 178 8.91 -1.52 3.15
N LEU A 179 8.90 -0.22 2.88
CA LEU A 179 7.80 0.45 2.21
C LEU A 179 8.23 0.87 0.81
N THR A 180 7.41 0.57 -0.18
CA THR A 180 7.58 1.00 -1.56
C THR A 180 6.36 1.78 -2.02
N LEU A 181 6.57 3.08 -2.30
CA LEU A 181 5.59 3.96 -2.91
C LEU A 181 5.76 3.92 -4.43
N ILE A 182 4.67 3.67 -5.14
CA ILE A 182 4.61 3.67 -6.60
C ILE A 182 3.57 4.71 -7.01
N VAL A 183 3.94 5.55 -7.98
CA VAL A 183 3.06 6.55 -8.60
C VAL A 183 2.89 6.14 -10.07
N SER A 184 1.66 5.99 -10.53
CA SER A 184 1.35 5.57 -11.90
C SER A 184 0.19 6.36 -12.50
N SER A 185 0.08 6.35 -13.82
CA SER A 185 -1.13 6.76 -14.55
C SER A 185 -1.96 5.51 -14.87
N PRO A 186 -3.30 5.55 -14.81
CA PRO A 186 -4.14 4.45 -15.29
C PRO A 186 -3.96 4.12 -16.78
N GLU A 187 -3.38 5.03 -17.55
CA GLU A 187 -3.22 4.92 -19.01
C GLU A 187 -1.87 4.31 -19.42
N SER A 188 -0.95 4.10 -18.46
CA SER A 188 0.40 3.61 -18.73
C SER A 188 0.78 2.45 -17.82
N ASP A 189 1.35 1.40 -18.41
CA ASP A 189 1.92 0.28 -17.66
C ASP A 189 3.25 0.64 -16.95
N LYS A 190 3.87 1.78 -17.31
CA LYS A 190 5.11 2.24 -16.68
C LYS A 190 4.80 3.19 -15.53
N PRO A 191 5.37 2.95 -14.32
CA PRO A 191 5.21 3.89 -13.22
C PRO A 191 5.92 5.22 -13.52
N LEU A 192 5.28 6.32 -13.11
CA LEU A 192 5.82 7.68 -13.11
C LEU A 192 6.91 7.86 -12.05
N GLY A 193 6.96 6.96 -11.07
CA GLY A 193 8.04 6.90 -10.10
C GLY A 193 7.86 5.77 -9.10
N THR A 194 8.98 5.31 -8.56
CA THR A 194 9.04 4.32 -7.47
C THR A 194 10.03 4.81 -6.42
N LEU A 195 9.63 4.77 -5.16
CA LEU A 195 10.45 5.18 -4.02
C LEU A 195 10.36 4.13 -2.91
N THR A 196 11.50 3.52 -2.56
CA THR A 196 11.60 2.52 -1.49
C THR A 196 12.45 3.04 -0.33
N GLN A 197 12.00 2.73 0.89
CA GLN A 197 12.70 2.98 2.15
C GLN A 197 12.34 1.93 3.20
N THR A 198 13.29 1.62 4.09
CA THR A 198 13.08 0.72 5.23
C THR A 198 12.84 1.49 6.54
N PHE A 199 12.02 0.90 7.40
CA PHE A 199 11.61 1.45 8.69
C PHE A 199 11.71 0.38 9.78
N PRO A 200 11.81 0.77 11.08
CA PRO A 200 11.61 -0.16 12.17
C PRO A 200 10.21 -0.78 12.09
N PRO A 201 10.03 -2.11 12.27
CA PRO A 201 8.71 -2.76 12.15
C PRO A 201 7.66 -2.13 13.07
N GLN A 202 8.06 -1.71 14.27
CA GLN A 202 7.18 -1.04 15.24
C GLN A 202 6.60 0.29 14.75
N ALA A 203 7.26 0.98 13.81
CA ALA A 203 6.79 2.25 13.26
C ALA A 203 5.60 2.08 12.30
N LEU A 204 5.31 0.85 11.86
CA LEU A 204 4.19 0.55 10.96
C LEU A 204 2.90 0.32 11.73
N LEU A 205 2.98 0.03 13.02
CA LEU A 205 1.83 -0.35 13.83
C LEU A 205 0.94 0.86 14.12
N GLY A 206 -0.35 0.72 13.83
CA GLY A 206 -1.34 1.78 14.01
C GLY A 206 -2.25 1.94 12.79
N ASN A 207 -2.98 3.05 12.78
CA ASN A 207 -3.97 3.30 11.74
C ASN A 207 -3.30 3.66 10.40
N VAL A 208 -4.12 3.56 9.36
CA VAL A 208 -3.80 4.06 8.02
C VAL A 208 -4.78 5.15 7.62
N ALA A 209 -4.29 6.14 6.87
CA ALA A 209 -5.10 7.22 6.37
C ALA A 209 -4.66 7.63 4.97
N VAL A 210 -5.61 8.16 4.19
CA VAL A 210 -5.31 8.99 3.01
C VAL A 210 -5.18 10.43 3.47
N VAL A 211 -4.24 11.17 2.88
CA VAL A 211 -3.93 12.56 3.23
C VAL A 211 -3.92 13.44 1.99
N SER A 212 -4.46 14.66 2.15
CA SER A 212 -4.33 15.81 1.26
C SER A 212 -3.49 16.92 1.91
#